data_AF-A0A9E1N6Q5-F1
#
_entry.id   AF-A0A9E1N6Q5-F1
#
_cell.length_a   1.000
_cell.length_b   1.000
_cell.length_c   1.000
_cell.angle_alpha   90.00
_cell.angle_beta   90.00
_cell.angle_gamma   90.00
#
_symmetry.space_group_name_H-M   'P 1'
#
loop_
_entity.id
_entity.type
_entity.pdbx_description
1 polymer ?
#
loop_
_entity_poly.entity_id
_entity_poly.type
_entity_poly.pdbx_seq_one_letter_code
_entity_poly.pdbx_strand_id
1 'polypeptide(L)'
;MVEICDSGKIWCKGSPQPIHAVRVGNKIFATGKEESQIIACWVDGEVLCVDLHEPGVRSARKFPLYLEPTLSGTLFNGFTLTKHADVSIVSSKQNGVEEKIVSGETYKTGQYDSMYSADFWNKVWDLQV
;
A
#
# COMPACT_ATOMS: atom_id res chain seq x y z
N MET A 1 -8.23 -12.74 13.20
CA MET A 1 -7.86 -12.57 11.78
C MET A 1 -7.15 -11.24 11.68
N VAL A 2 -5.99 -11.17 11.02
CA VAL A 2 -5.29 -9.90 10.83
C VAL A 2 -5.98 -9.18 9.68
N GLU A 3 -6.49 -7.97 9.95
CA GLU A 3 -7.25 -7.18 8.98
C GLU A 3 -6.81 -5.72 9.01
N ILE A 4 -7.23 -4.96 8.00
CA ILE A 4 -7.05 -3.51 7.99
C ILE A 4 -8.08 -2.92 8.95
N CYS A 5 -7.60 -2.37 10.07
CA CYS A 5 -8.47 -1.86 11.14
C CYS A 5 -8.77 -0.36 10.99
N ASP A 6 -7.95 0.39 10.24
CA ASP A 6 -8.11 1.84 10.06
C ASP A 6 -7.32 2.31 8.82
N SER A 7 -7.66 3.49 8.29
CA SER A 7 -6.92 4.08 7.17
C SER A 7 -6.93 5.61 7.25
N GLY A 8 -5.94 6.25 6.68
CA GLY A 8 -5.85 7.70 6.72
C GLY A 8 -4.61 8.25 6.06
N LYS A 9 -4.23 9.46 6.47
CA LYS A 9 -3.03 10.16 6.03
C LYS A 9 -2.08 10.37 7.21
N ILE A 10 -0.80 10.22 6.91
CA ILE A 10 0.31 10.45 7.85
C ILE A 10 1.31 11.42 7.25
N TRP A 11 1.95 12.22 8.10
CA TRP A 11 3.12 13.00 7.69
C TRP A 11 4.37 12.23 8.05
N CYS A 12 5.10 11.75 7.04
CA CYS A 12 6.38 11.08 7.27
C CYS A 12 7.52 12.10 7.26
N LYS A 13 8.54 11.89 8.11
CA LYS A 13 9.76 12.70 8.05
C LYS A 13 10.40 12.60 6.66
N GLY A 14 10.68 13.75 6.05
CA GLY A 14 11.25 13.82 4.70
C GLY A 14 10.23 13.75 3.56
N SER A 15 8.93 13.63 3.85
CA SER A 15 7.88 13.77 2.85
C SER A 15 7.47 15.23 2.69
N PRO A 16 7.28 15.73 1.46
CA PRO A 16 6.75 17.07 1.21
C PRO A 16 5.23 17.17 1.46
N GLN A 17 4.53 16.02 1.55
CA GLN A 17 3.08 15.98 1.68
C GLN A 17 2.58 14.79 2.53
N PRO A 18 1.34 14.82 3.05
CA PRO A 18 0.76 13.67 3.74
C PRO A 18 0.61 12.47 2.80
N ILE A 19 0.98 11.29 3.27
CA ILE A 19 0.94 10.03 2.52
C ILE A 19 -0.21 9.18 3.02
N HIS A 20 -0.90 8.50 2.11
CA HIS A 20 -1.93 7.53 2.47
C HIS A 20 -1.32 6.30 3.18
N ALA A 21 -1.93 5.89 4.28
CA ALA A 21 -1.51 4.77 5.08
C ALA A 21 -2.68 3.98 5.62
N VAL A 22 -2.43 2.70 5.90
CA VAL A 22 -3.39 1.79 6.53
C VAL A 22 -2.82 1.26 7.84
N ARG A 23 -3.68 0.95 8.79
CA ARG A 23 -3.33 0.26 10.03
C ARG A 23 -3.72 -1.20 9.93
N VAL A 24 -2.78 -2.09 10.22
CA VAL A 24 -2.99 -3.53 10.35
C VAL A 24 -2.49 -3.95 11.73
N GLY A 25 -3.41 -4.36 12.61
CA GLY A 25 -3.10 -4.55 14.02
C GLY A 25 -2.59 -3.26 14.67
N ASN A 26 -1.40 -3.31 15.26
CA ASN A 26 -0.75 -2.15 15.89
C ASN A 26 0.23 -1.40 14.97
N LYS A 27 0.47 -1.88 13.75
CA LYS A 27 1.43 -1.30 12.80
C LYS A 27 0.73 -0.41 11.77
N ILE A 28 1.45 0.61 11.30
CA ILE A 28 1.01 1.52 10.26
C ILE A 28 1.90 1.32 9.03
N PHE A 29 1.28 1.18 7.87
CA PHE A 29 1.93 0.95 6.60
C PHE A 29 1.65 2.12 5.66
N ALA A 30 2.70 2.85 5.28
CA ALA A 30 2.60 3.86 4.23
C ALA A 30 2.46 3.15 2.88
N THR A 31 1.29 3.24 2.27
CA THR A 31 0.98 2.56 1.01
C THR A 31 1.81 3.07 -0.16
N GLY A 32 2.29 4.33 -0.05
CA GLY A 32 3.00 5.04 -1.10
C GLY A 32 2.10 5.40 -2.30
N LYS A 33 0.79 5.48 -2.07
CA LYS A 33 -0.20 5.99 -3.03
C LYS A 33 0.08 7.46 -3.35
N GLU A 34 0.11 7.79 -4.63
CA GLU A 34 0.18 9.16 -5.13
C GLU A 34 -1.24 9.76 -5.27
N GLU A 35 -1.33 11.06 -5.53
CA GLU A 35 -2.61 11.78 -5.48
C GLU A 35 -3.61 11.28 -6.54
N SER A 36 -3.14 11.09 -7.78
CA SER A 36 -3.92 10.63 -8.95
C SER A 36 -4.32 9.16 -8.90
N GLN A 37 -3.68 8.36 -8.05
CA GLN A 37 -3.88 6.91 -8.02
C GLN A 37 -5.16 6.53 -7.27
N ILE A 38 -5.85 5.51 -7.77
CA ILE A 38 -6.83 4.72 -7.03
C ILE A 38 -6.07 3.64 -6.25
N ILE A 39 -6.62 3.24 -5.10
CA ILE A 39 -6.00 2.22 -4.24
C ILE A 39 -7.01 1.14 -3.85
N ALA A 40 -6.54 -0.11 -3.84
CA ALA A 40 -7.17 -1.20 -3.10
C ALA A 40 -6.15 -1.82 -2.14
N CYS A 41 -6.58 -2.19 -0.94
CA CYS A 41 -5.75 -2.85 0.05
C CYS A 41 -6.50 -4.01 0.71
N TRP A 42 -5.81 -5.11 0.94
CA TRP A 42 -6.31 -6.25 1.70
C TRP A 42 -5.18 -7.01 2.37
N VAL A 43 -5.51 -7.83 3.36
CA VAL A 43 -4.55 -8.76 3.97
C VAL A 43 -4.77 -10.14 3.38
N ASP A 44 -3.68 -10.77 2.94
CA ASP A 44 -3.65 -12.17 2.50
C ASP A 44 -2.52 -12.90 3.23
N GLY A 45 -2.89 -13.79 4.15
CA GLY A 45 -1.95 -14.43 5.08
C GLY A 45 -1.15 -13.41 5.90
N GLU A 46 0.19 -13.47 5.79
CA GLU A 46 1.13 -12.62 6.51
C GLU A 46 1.57 -11.38 5.70
N VAL A 47 0.75 -10.98 4.71
CA VAL A 47 1.06 -9.92 3.76
C VAL A 47 -0.07 -8.91 3.68
N LEU A 48 0.27 -7.62 3.74
CA LEU A 48 -0.58 -6.55 3.26
C LEU A 48 -0.34 -6.36 1.77
N CYS A 49 -1.40 -6.57 0.99
CA CYS A 49 -1.44 -6.41 -0.45
C CYS A 49 -1.96 -5.00 -0.77
N VAL A 50 -1.21 -4.26 -1.60
CA VAL A 50 -1.59 -2.93 -2.08
C VAL A 50 -1.58 -2.90 -3.60
N ASP A 51 -2.71 -2.53 -4.20
CA ASP A 51 -2.86 -2.28 -5.62
C ASP A 51 -3.04 -0.77 -5.85
N LEU A 52 -2.12 -0.17 -6.61
CA LEU A 52 -2.14 1.25 -6.97
C LEU A 52 -2.37 1.38 -8.46
N HIS A 53 -3.37 2.16 -8.85
CA HIS A 53 -3.81 2.23 -10.23
C HIS A 53 -4.07 3.65 -10.70
N GLU A 54 -3.48 4.02 -11.82
CA GLU A 54 -3.85 5.22 -12.58
C GLU A 54 -3.77 4.91 -14.09
N PRO A 55 -4.34 5.75 -14.97
CA PRO A 55 -4.32 5.49 -16.41
C PRO A 55 -2.90 5.29 -16.95
N GLY A 56 -2.63 4.07 -17.45
CA GLY A 56 -1.35 3.72 -18.09
C GLY A 56 -0.30 3.11 -17.18
N VAL A 57 -0.53 3.05 -15.86
CA VAL A 57 0.35 2.36 -14.91
C VAL A 57 -0.42 1.75 -13.74
N ARG A 58 -0.02 0.55 -13.35
CA ARG A 58 -0.55 -0.13 -12.17
C ARG A 58 0.57 -0.83 -11.42
N SER A 59 0.59 -0.74 -10.09
CA SER A 59 1.59 -1.43 -9.28
C SER A 59 0.97 -2.28 -8.19
N ALA A 60 1.56 -3.45 -7.98
CA ALA A 60 1.26 -4.37 -6.89
C ALA A 60 2.41 -4.32 -5.88
N ARG A 61 2.13 -3.91 -4.64
CA ARG A 61 3.10 -3.84 -3.55
C ARG A 61 2.81 -4.82 -2.42
N LYS A 62 3.82 -5.60 -2.08
CA LYS A 62 3.79 -6.64 -1.06
C LYS A 62 4.47 -6.15 0.21
N PHE A 63 3.71 -6.00 1.28
CA PHE A 63 4.23 -5.62 2.60
C PHE A 63 4.16 -6.83 3.54
N PRO A 64 5.27 -7.49 3.87
CA PRO A 64 5.26 -8.50 4.91
C PRO A 64 4.89 -7.88 6.26
N LEU A 65 3.91 -8.47 6.95
CA LEU A 65 3.38 -7.93 8.22
C LEU A 65 4.36 -8.07 9.39
N TYR A 66 5.36 -8.95 9.26
CA TYR A 66 6.46 -9.06 10.21
C TYR A 66 7.43 -7.87 10.14
N LEU A 67 7.40 -7.04 9.09
CA LEU A 67 8.29 -5.89 8.99
C LEU A 67 8.08 -4.95 10.18
N GLU A 68 9.18 -4.58 10.81
CA GLU A 68 9.16 -3.61 11.90
C GLU A 68 9.15 -2.18 11.35
N PRO A 69 8.34 -1.28 11.92
CA PRO A 69 8.27 0.09 11.46
C PRO A 69 9.54 0.85 11.81
N THR A 70 10.13 1.51 10.82
CA THR A 70 11.42 2.22 10.97
C THR A 70 11.33 3.72 10.73
N LEU A 71 10.26 4.19 10.06
CA LEU A 71 10.12 5.58 9.66
C LEU A 71 9.27 6.34 10.68
N SER A 72 9.82 7.38 11.31
CA SER A 72 9.04 8.27 12.16
C SER A 72 8.10 9.16 11.35
N GLY A 73 6.89 9.33 11.86
CA GLY A 73 5.91 10.27 11.32
C GLY A 73 4.82 10.58 12.33
N THR A 74 3.87 11.41 11.91
CA THR A 74 2.76 11.85 12.77
C THR A 74 1.45 11.60 12.04
N LEU A 75 0.43 11.15 12.76
CA LEU A 75 -0.91 10.99 12.22
C LEU A 75 -1.50 12.36 11.83
N PHE A 76 -2.02 12.46 10.61
CA PHE A 76 -2.54 13.73 10.07
C PHE A 76 -4.07 13.78 10.09
N ASN A 77 -4.74 12.89 9.34
CA ASN A 77 -6.20 12.82 9.26
C ASN A 77 -6.67 11.41 8.85
N GLY A 78 -7.96 11.09 9.00
CA GLY A 78 -8.60 9.85 8.52
C GLY A 78 -8.60 8.72 9.54
N PHE A 79 -7.59 8.64 10.41
CA PHE A 79 -7.56 7.64 11.48
C PHE A 79 -8.58 7.96 12.57
N THR A 80 -9.58 7.09 12.69
CA THR A 80 -10.77 7.30 13.55
C THR A 80 -10.50 7.04 15.03
N LEU A 81 -9.49 6.23 15.37
CA LEU A 81 -9.23 5.76 16.73
C LEU A 81 -7.89 6.23 17.30
N THR A 82 -7.45 7.44 16.98
CA THR A 82 -6.15 7.95 17.43
C THR A 82 -6.13 9.43 17.78
N LYS A 83 -5.55 9.74 18.95
CA LYS A 83 -5.05 11.09 19.26
C LYS A 83 -3.80 11.34 18.43
N HIS A 84 -3.57 12.59 18.00
CA HIS A 84 -2.33 13.00 17.33
C HIS A 84 -1.13 12.49 18.14
N ALA A 85 -0.41 11.52 17.56
CA ALA A 85 0.70 10.85 18.19
C ALA A 85 1.79 10.64 17.14
N ASP A 86 3.03 10.74 17.60
CA ASP A 86 4.17 10.26 16.84
C ASP A 86 4.07 8.74 16.73
N VAL A 87 4.27 8.25 15.52
CA VAL A 87 4.15 6.84 15.16
C VAL A 87 5.37 6.40 14.39
N SER A 88 5.72 5.12 14.55
CA SER A 88 6.65 4.44 13.66
C SER A 88 5.86 3.78 12.54
N ILE A 89 6.34 3.91 11.30
CA ILE A 89 5.67 3.51 10.08
C ILE A 89 6.56 2.53 9.29
N VAL A 90 5.94 1.52 8.69
CA VAL A 90 6.55 0.72 7.63
C VAL A 90 6.41 1.48 6.31
N SER A 91 7.54 1.87 5.72
CA SER A 91 7.58 2.63 4.48
C SER A 91 7.43 1.71 3.26
N SER A 92 6.78 2.18 2.18
CA SER A 92 6.79 1.48 0.89
C SER A 92 8.18 1.32 0.28
N LYS A 93 9.16 2.08 0.77
CA LYS A 93 10.57 2.01 0.34
C LYS A 93 11.44 1.18 1.29
N GLN A 94 10.85 0.56 2.31
CA GLN A 94 11.60 -0.23 3.28
C GLN A 94 12.07 -1.55 2.65
N ASN A 95 13.28 -1.99 3.00
CA ASN A 95 13.79 -3.29 2.57
C ASN A 95 12.83 -4.41 2.99
N GLY A 96 12.52 -5.31 2.05
CA GLY A 96 11.54 -6.38 2.23
C GLY A 96 10.13 -6.05 1.72
N VAL A 97 9.86 -4.78 1.38
CA VAL A 97 8.68 -4.44 0.57
C VAL A 97 9.02 -4.74 -0.90
N GLU A 98 8.22 -5.58 -1.54
CA GLU A 98 8.38 -5.91 -2.95
C GLU A 98 7.36 -5.15 -3.80
N GLU A 99 7.74 -4.76 -5.02
CA GLU A 99 6.85 -4.07 -5.96
C GLU A 99 7.01 -4.62 -7.38
N LYS A 100 5.88 -4.86 -8.04
CA LYS A 100 5.82 -5.07 -9.48
C LYS A 100 5.01 -3.95 -10.13
N ILE A 101 5.59 -3.32 -11.15
CA ILE A 101 4.97 -2.21 -11.88
C ILE A 101 4.68 -2.68 -13.31
N VAL A 102 3.45 -2.46 -13.76
CA VAL A 102 3.04 -2.68 -15.14
C VAL A 102 2.65 -1.35 -15.77
N SER A 103 3.29 -0.98 -16.87
CA SER A 103 3.04 0.28 -17.56
C SER A 103 3.13 0.14 -19.08
N GLY A 104 2.75 1.20 -19.79
CA GLY A 104 2.98 1.33 -21.23
C GLY A 104 2.24 0.27 -22.07
N GLU A 105 2.95 -0.37 -22.99
CA GLU A 105 2.34 -1.35 -23.91
C GLU A 105 1.90 -2.63 -23.19
N THR A 106 2.67 -3.10 -22.20
CA THR A 106 2.29 -4.24 -21.36
C THR A 106 0.99 -3.98 -20.61
N TYR A 107 0.83 -2.76 -20.09
CA TYR A 107 -0.42 -2.34 -19.43
C TYR A 107 -1.63 -2.42 -20.38
N LYS A 108 -1.47 -1.93 -21.62
CA LYS A 108 -2.55 -1.89 -22.62
C LYS A 108 -2.88 -3.29 -23.15
N THR A 109 -1.87 -4.02 -23.62
CA THR A 109 -2.04 -5.35 -24.22
C THR A 109 -2.53 -6.38 -23.21
N GLY A 110 -2.13 -6.24 -21.95
CA GLY A 110 -2.59 -7.10 -20.86
C GLY A 110 -3.94 -6.73 -20.24
N GLN A 111 -4.60 -5.68 -20.75
CA GLN A 111 -5.92 -5.18 -20.30
C GLN A 111 -5.97 -4.90 -18.80
N TYR A 112 -4.91 -4.28 -18.27
CA TYR A 112 -4.77 -4.01 -16.84
C TYR A 112 -5.60 -2.84 -16.32
N ASP A 113 -6.28 -2.11 -17.21
CA ASP A 113 -7.15 -0.98 -16.89
C ASP A 113 -8.51 -1.40 -16.31
N SER A 114 -9.04 -2.54 -16.75
CA SER A 114 -10.35 -3.07 -16.38
C SER A 114 -10.28 -4.29 -15.48
N MET A 115 -9.07 -4.78 -15.21
CA MET A 115 -8.82 -5.96 -14.39
C MET A 115 -9.13 -5.72 -12.91
N TYR A 116 -9.79 -6.66 -12.25
CA TYR A 116 -9.99 -6.59 -10.80
C TYR A 116 -8.67 -6.72 -10.04
N SER A 117 -8.57 -6.12 -8.86
CA SER A 117 -7.34 -6.07 -8.07
C SER A 117 -6.75 -7.44 -7.74
N ALA A 118 -7.61 -8.41 -7.39
CA ALA A 118 -7.17 -9.77 -7.09
C ALA A 118 -6.58 -10.47 -8.33
N ASP A 119 -7.25 -10.36 -9.48
CA ASP A 119 -6.77 -10.94 -10.74
C ASP A 119 -5.45 -10.31 -11.18
N PHE A 120 -5.35 -8.98 -11.05
CA PHE A 120 -4.11 -8.25 -11.31
C PHE A 120 -2.97 -8.78 -10.45
N TRP A 121 -3.21 -8.91 -9.14
CA TRP A 121 -2.24 -9.43 -8.19
C TRP A 121 -1.79 -10.84 -8.51
N ASN A 122 -2.73 -11.76 -8.74
CA ASN A 122 -2.41 -13.13 -9.09
C ASN A 122 -1.57 -13.21 -10.37
N LYS A 123 -1.95 -12.41 -11.38
CA LYS A 123 -1.26 -12.35 -12.66
C LYS A 123 0.16 -11.81 -12.55
N VAL A 124 0.40 -10.73 -11.79
CA VAL A 124 1.76 -10.18 -11.69
C VAL A 124 2.64 -10.98 -10.75
N TRP A 125 2.11 -11.60 -9.71
CA TRP A 125 2.88 -12.41 -8.77
C TRP A 125 3.01 -13.89 -9.16
N ASP A 126 2.43 -14.27 -10.30
CA ASP A 126 2.36 -15.66 -10.77
C ASP A 126 1.80 -16.60 -9.70
N LEU A 127 0.84 -16.12 -8.90
CA LEU A 127 0.18 -16.92 -7.88
C LEU A 127 -0.78 -17.87 -8.59
N GLN A 128 -0.37 -19.12 -8.74
CA GLN A 128 -1.28 -20.19 -9.15
C GLN A 128 -2.26 -20.42 -7.99
N VAL A 129 -3.52 -20.04 -8.19
CA VAL A 129 -4.64 -20.41 -7.31
C VAL A 129 -5.02 -21.86 -7.56
#